data_AF-A0AAF0TVE2-F1
#
_entry.id   AF-A0AAF0TVE2-F1
#
_cell.length_a   1.000
_cell.length_b   1.000
_cell.length_c   1.000
_cell.angle_alpha   90.00
_cell.angle_beta   90.00
_cell.angle_gamma   90.00
#
_symmetry.space_group_name_H-M   'P 1'
#
loop_
_entity.id
_entity.type
_entity.pdbx_description
1 polymer ?
#
loop_
_entity_poly.entity_id
_entity_poly.type
_entity_poly.pdbx_seq_one_letter_code
_entity_poly.pdbx_strand_id
1 'polypeptide(L)'
;KVHEKNYPTHDLELASVVFSLKIWRHYLYGVHVDVFTDHKNLQYEFTQKELNLRQRRLFELLKDYDMSILYHSGKANVVVDALSRMSMG
;
A
#
# COMPACT_ATOMS: atom_id res chain seq x y z
N LYS A 1 18.49 3.14 -13.21
CA LYS A 1 17.03 3.04 -12.98
C LYS A 1 16.45 4.45 -12.87
N VAL A 2 16.04 5.05 -13.99
CA VAL A 2 15.54 6.45 -14.05
C VAL A 2 14.01 6.51 -13.96
N HIS A 3 13.34 5.39 -14.22
CA HIS A 3 11.87 5.28 -14.26
C HIS A 3 11.21 5.27 -12.86
N GLU A 4 11.98 5.18 -11.78
CA GLU A 4 11.48 5.21 -10.41
C GLU A 4 11.39 6.63 -9.81
N LYS A 5 12.07 7.63 -10.40
CA LYS A 5 12.11 9.01 -9.86
C LYS A 5 10.88 9.86 -10.17
N ASN A 6 10.06 9.47 -11.15
CA ASN A 6 8.85 10.20 -11.54
C ASN A 6 7.57 9.54 -11.01
N TYR A 7 7.68 8.63 -10.03
CA TYR A 7 6.47 8.11 -9.42
C TYR A 7 5.87 9.18 -8.50
N PRO A 8 4.63 9.59 -8.76
CA PRO A 8 3.93 10.38 -7.76
C PRO A 8 3.79 9.52 -6.50
N THR A 9 3.91 10.16 -5.34
CA THR A 9 4.05 9.47 -4.04
C THR A 9 3.01 8.38 -3.84
N HIS A 10 1.78 8.62 -4.29
CA HIS A 10 0.66 7.68 -4.20
C HIS A 10 0.90 6.34 -4.92
N ASP A 11 1.56 6.33 -6.09
CA ASP A 11 1.91 5.11 -6.82
C ASP A 11 2.93 4.26 -6.04
N LEU A 12 3.85 4.92 -5.30
CA LEU A 12 4.85 4.24 -4.47
C LEU A 12 4.22 3.63 -3.22
N GLU A 13 3.25 4.33 -2.63
CA GLU A 13 2.54 3.87 -1.44
C GLU A 13 1.66 2.65 -1.76
N LEU A 14 0.92 2.67 -2.88
CA LEU A 14 0.16 1.50 -3.31
C LEU A 14 1.08 0.32 -3.65
N ALA A 15 2.21 0.60 -4.30
CA ALA A 15 3.20 -0.42 -4.63
C ALA A 15 3.82 -1.06 -3.37
N SER A 16 4.04 -0.31 -2.29
CA SER A 16 4.61 -0.86 -1.04
C SER A 16 3.64 -1.81 -0.33
N VAL A 17 2.33 -1.52 -0.37
CA VAL A 17 1.27 -2.42 0.12
C VAL A 17 1.27 -3.72 -0.70
N VAL A 18 1.19 -3.62 -2.03
CA VAL A 18 1.20 -4.80 -2.91
C VAL A 18 2.47 -5.62 -2.75
N PHE A 19 3.62 -4.96 -2.58
CA PHE A 19 4.90 -5.64 -2.32
C PHE A 19 4.88 -6.42 -1.02
N SER A 20 4.37 -5.82 0.05
CA SER A 20 4.23 -6.48 1.35
C SER A 20 3.32 -7.71 1.25
N LEU A 21 2.15 -7.57 0.62
CA LEU A 21 1.23 -8.70 0.42
C LEU A 21 1.87 -9.87 -0.36
N LYS A 22 2.71 -9.57 -1.36
CA LYS A 22 3.44 -10.60 -2.10
C LYS A 22 4.45 -11.35 -1.25
N ILE A 23 5.20 -10.65 -0.39
CA ILE A 23 6.16 -11.29 0.52
C ILE A 23 5.46 -12.22 1.50
N TRP A 24 4.37 -11.73 2.11
CA TRP A 24 3.66 -12.43 3.18
C TRP A 24 2.52 -13.29 2.66
N ARG A 25 2.40 -13.50 1.34
CA ARG A 25 1.28 -14.20 0.69
C ARG A 25 0.93 -15.53 1.35
N HIS A 26 1.93 -16.31 1.73
CA HIS A 26 1.75 -17.62 2.36
C HIS A 26 1.07 -17.57 3.74
N TYR A 27 1.10 -16.42 4.42
CA TYR A 27 0.36 -16.19 5.66
C TYR A 27 -0.97 -15.50 5.45
N LEU A 28 -1.07 -14.65 4.42
CA LEU A 28 -2.23 -13.77 4.20
C LEU A 28 -3.28 -14.36 3.26
N TYR A 29 -2.94 -15.38 2.48
CA TYR A 29 -3.87 -15.96 1.51
C TYR A 29 -4.96 -16.79 2.21
N GLY A 30 -6.23 -16.47 1.91
CA GLY A 30 -7.39 -17.17 2.48
C GLY A 30 -7.80 -16.72 3.89
N VAL A 31 -7.22 -15.64 4.41
CA VAL A 31 -7.55 -15.05 5.72
C VAL A 31 -7.87 -13.57 5.53
N HIS A 32 -8.81 -13.06 6.32
CA HIS A 32 -9.11 -11.62 6.34
C HIS A 32 -7.98 -10.83 6.99
N VAL A 33 -7.52 -9.75 6.34
CA VAL A 33 -6.40 -8.94 6.81
C VAL A 33 -6.78 -7.46 6.88
N ASP A 34 -6.58 -6.85 8.04
CA ASP A 34 -6.64 -5.40 8.20
C ASP A 34 -5.28 -4.76 7.91
N VAL A 35 -5.21 -3.92 6.88
CA VAL A 35 -4.02 -3.13 6.54
C VAL A 35 -4.20 -1.72 7.07
N PHE A 36 -3.37 -1.37 8.06
CA PHE A 36 -3.32 -0.03 8.63
C PHE A 36 -2.31 0.83 7.87
N THR A 37 -2.75 2.02 7.44
CA THR A 37 -1.91 3.00 6.76
C THR A 37 -2.14 4.40 7.30
N ASP A 38 -1.09 5.19 7.45
CA ASP A 38 -1.16 6.62 7.76
C ASP A 38 -1.25 7.50 6.51
N HIS A 39 -1.42 6.87 5.35
CA HIS A 39 -1.57 7.56 4.08
C HIS A 39 -3.05 7.78 3.79
N LYS A 40 -3.54 8.97 4.14
CA LYS A 40 -4.95 9.36 3.88
C LYS A 40 -5.33 9.22 2.40
N ASN A 41 -4.40 9.47 1.49
CA ASN A 41 -4.65 9.43 0.05
C ASN A 41 -5.00 8.02 -0.43
N LEU A 42 -4.44 6.99 0.20
CA LEU A 42 -4.69 5.59 -0.16
C LEU A 42 -6.16 5.21 0.08
N GLN A 43 -6.84 5.81 1.07
CA GLN A 43 -8.29 5.61 1.20
C GLN A 43 -9.08 6.18 0.02
N TYR A 44 -8.65 7.32 -0.50
CA TYR A 44 -9.32 7.97 -1.63
C TYR A 44 -9.05 7.28 -2.96
N GLU A 45 -7.86 6.70 -3.15
CA GLU A 45 -7.52 5.98 -4.38
C GLU A 45 -8.43 4.78 -4.64
N PHE A 46 -8.92 4.10 -3.59
CA PHE A 46 -9.90 3.00 -3.74
C PHE A 46 -11.29 3.49 -4.12
N THR A 47 -11.56 4.79 -3.95
CA THR A 47 -12.84 5.42 -4.29
C THR A 47 -12.81 6.18 -5.61
N GLN A 48 -11.63 6.38 -6.22
CA GLN A 48 -11.51 7.09 -7.49
C GLN A 48 -12.10 6.27 -8.65
N LYS A 49 -12.97 6.91 -9.44
CA LYS A 49 -13.59 6.29 -10.63
C LYS A 49 -12.61 6.06 -11.77
N GLU A 50 -11.56 6.87 -11.88
CA GLU A 50 -10.60 6.81 -12.99
C GLU A 50 -9.19 6.46 -12.49
N LEU A 51 -8.94 5.15 -12.37
CA LEU A 51 -7.61 4.63 -12.12
C LEU A 51 -6.81 4.56 -13.42
N ASN A 52 -5.53 4.94 -13.35
CA ASN A 52 -4.59 4.73 -14.44
C ASN A 52 -4.30 3.22 -14.64
N LEU A 53 -3.74 2.83 -15.80
CA LEU A 53 -3.51 1.40 -16.11
C LEU A 53 -2.60 0.68 -15.09
N ARG A 54 -1.68 1.38 -14.44
CA ARG A 54 -0.79 0.80 -13.43
C ARG A 54 -1.56 0.52 -12.15
N GLN A 55 -2.30 1.51 -11.64
CA GLN A 55 -3.15 1.36 -10.47
C GLN A 55 -4.13 0.21 -10.70
N ARG A 56 -4.81 0.15 -11.85
CA ARG A 56 -5.72 -0.99 -12.16
C ARG A 56 -5.06 -2.35 -11.99
N ARG A 57 -3.83 -2.54 -12.51
CA ARG A 57 -3.09 -3.81 -12.34
C ARG A 57 -2.74 -4.10 -10.88
N LEU A 58 -2.41 -3.07 -10.10
CA LEU A 58 -2.16 -3.22 -8.66
C LEU A 58 -3.45 -3.59 -7.92
N PHE A 59 -4.57 -2.97 -8.26
CA PHE A 59 -5.88 -3.28 -7.71
C PHE A 59 -6.36 -4.69 -8.04
N GLU A 60 -6.10 -5.18 -9.25
CA GLU A 60 -6.39 -6.59 -9.61
C GLU A 60 -5.68 -7.56 -8.68
N LEU A 61 -4.41 -7.29 -8.34
CA LEU A 61 -3.66 -8.12 -7.39
C LEU A 61 -4.22 -8.05 -5.96
N LEU A 62 -4.82 -6.93 -5.58
CA LEU A 62 -5.41 -6.77 -4.25
C LEU A 62 -6.73 -7.52 -4.11
N LYS A 63 -7.49 -7.68 -5.21
CA LYS A 63 -8.76 -8.42 -5.20
C LYS A 63 -8.60 -9.90 -4.85
N ASP A 64 -7.41 -10.45 -5.01
CA ASP A 64 -7.10 -11.83 -4.62
C ASP A 64 -7.01 -12.02 -3.08
N TYR A 65 -6.99 -10.92 -2.32
CA TYR A 65 -6.91 -10.92 -0.87
C TYR A 65 -8.22 -10.41 -0.27
N ASP A 66 -8.70 -11.11 0.77
CA ASP A 66 -9.77 -10.59 1.63
C ASP A 66 -9.15 -9.60 2.61
N MET A 67 -9.27 -8.30 2.33
CA MET A 67 -8.60 -7.27 3.12
C MET A 67 -9.37 -5.96 3.23
N SER A 68 -9.17 -5.28 4.36
CA SER A 68 -9.68 -3.94 4.63
C SER A 68 -8.52 -2.95 4.78
N ILE A 69 -8.59 -1.79 4.14
CA ILE A 69 -7.58 -0.73 4.31
C ILE A 69 -8.12 0.33 5.26
N LEU A 70 -7.47 0.44 6.42
CA LEU A 70 -7.89 1.30 7.51
C LEU A 70 -6.88 2.44 7.69
N TYR A 71 -7.37 3.68 7.69
CA TYR A 71 -6.53 4.82 8.01
C TYR A 71 -6.26 4.87 9.51
N HIS A 72 -4.98 4.97 9.86
CA HIS A 72 -4.53 5.21 11.22
C HIS A 72 -3.68 6.47 11.27
N SER A 73 -3.93 7.38 12.22
CA SER A 73 -3.16 8.62 12.30
C SER A 73 -1.67 8.32 12.53
N GLY A 74 -0.79 8.96 11.74
CA GLY A 74 0.66 8.76 11.82
C GLY A 74 1.27 8.95 13.22
N LYS A 75 0.61 9.69 14.12
CA LYS A 75 1.00 9.81 15.54
C LYS A 75 0.99 8.49 16.31
N ALA A 76 0.25 7.49 15.84
CA ALA A 76 0.21 6.15 16.42
C ALA A 76 0.91 5.11 15.52
N ASN A 77 1.44 5.54 14.36
CA ASN A 77 2.22 4.71 13.45
C ASN A 77 3.75 4.86 13.67
N VAL A 78 4.16 5.33 14.85
CA VAL A 78 5.55 5.71 15.17
C VAL A 78 6.56 4.58 14.91
N VAL A 79 6.16 3.33 15.13
CA VAL A 79 7.01 2.16 14.88
C VAL A 79 7.29 1.96 13.39
N VAL A 80 6.24 2.02 12.56
CA VAL A 80 6.38 1.86 11.10
C VAL A 80 7.13 3.04 10.50
N ASP A 81 6.86 4.25 10.99
CA ASP A 81 7.49 5.48 10.55
C ASP A 81 8.98 5.55 10.96
N ALA A 82 9.35 4.95 12.10
CA ALA A 82 10.75 4.75 12.46
C ALA A 82 11.43 3.73 11.52
N LEU A 83 10.79 2.59 11.26
CA LEU A 83 11.35 1.54 10.41
C LEU A 83 11.51 1.98 8.94
N SER A 84 10.56 2.74 8.40
CA SER A 84 10.62 3.25 7.03
C SER A 84 11.74 4.29 6.85
N ARG A 85 12.01 5.12 7.87
CA ARG A 85 13.09 6.12 7.85
C ARG A 85 14.47 5.55 8.11
N MET A 86 14.57 4.41 8.81
CA MET A 86 15.86 3.75 9.05
C MET A 86 16.49 3.16 7.77
N SER A 87 15.68 2.81 6.77
CA SER A 87 16.18 2.21 5.51
C SER A 87 16.82 3.23 4.54
N MET A 88 16.81 4.52 4.87
CA MET A 88 17.43 5.60 4.07
C MET A 88 18.87 5.93 4.51
N GLY A 89 19.49 5.07 5.33
CA GLY A 89 20.90 5.15 5.72
C GLY A 89 21.84 4.44 4.75
#